data_AF-A0A841MJ92-F1
#
_entry.id   AF-A0A841MJ92-F1
#
_cell.length_a   1.000
_cell.length_b   1.000
_cell.length_c   1.000
_cell.angle_alpha   90.00
_cell.angle_beta   90.00
_cell.angle_gamma   90.00
#
_symmetry.space_group_name_H-M   'P 1'
#
loop_
_entity.id
_entity.type
_entity.pdbx_description
1 polymer ?
#
loop_
_entity_poly.entity_id
_entity_poly.type
_entity_poly.pdbx_seq_one_letter_code
_entity_poly.pdbx_strand_id
1 'polypeptide(L)'
;MISSDLTQSIKVSLKTATGQLGYILSKIDDEDQVENILLQLKAVQSTLTKTTYELLDDTYRKALAERISLAYQNCPGNCGNEETIEKLRTLFPELKLEEVPEKLREARTVEEELKKFLSERLDTPSPRD
;
A
#
# COMPACT_ATOMS: atom_id res chain seq x y z
N MET A 1 7.62 -8.60 3.30
CA MET A 1 8.67 -8.11 2.37
C MET A 1 8.11 -8.20 0.96
N ILE A 2 8.46 -7.27 0.07
CA ILE A 2 8.05 -7.35 -1.34
C ILE A 2 8.64 -8.64 -1.94
N SER A 3 7.84 -9.42 -2.67
CA SER A 3 8.32 -10.65 -3.29
C SER A 3 9.46 -10.36 -4.29
N SER A 4 10.39 -11.32 -4.46
CA SER A 4 11.46 -11.21 -5.47
C SER A 4 10.89 -11.02 -6.87
N ASP A 5 9.78 -11.71 -7.14
CA ASP A 5 9.13 -11.74 -8.45
C ASP A 5 8.45 -10.41 -8.75
N LEU A 6 7.73 -9.82 -7.77
CA LEU A 6 7.19 -8.47 -7.91
C LEU A 6 8.31 -7.44 -8.10
N THR A 7 9.40 -7.57 -7.34
CA THR A 7 10.56 -6.67 -7.47
C THR A 7 11.15 -6.73 -8.89
N GLN A 8 11.25 -7.92 -9.46
CA GLN A 8 11.74 -8.10 -10.81
C GLN A 8 10.75 -7.54 -11.85
N SER A 9 9.46 -7.78 -11.68
CA SER A 9 8.40 -7.23 -12.54
C SER A 9 8.45 -5.70 -12.58
N ILE A 10 8.48 -5.06 -11.40
CA ILE A 10 8.57 -3.59 -11.27
C ILE A 10 9.83 -3.06 -11.97
N LYS A 11 10.98 -3.71 -11.81
CA LYS A 11 12.22 -3.30 -12.50
C LYS A 11 12.08 -3.34 -14.02
N VAL A 12 11.42 -4.37 -14.57
CA VAL A 12 11.18 -4.48 -16.01
C VAL A 12 10.24 -3.38 -16.50
N SER A 13 9.14 -3.13 -15.78
CA SER A 13 8.19 -2.06 -16.11
C SER A 13 8.85 -0.69 -16.08
N LEU A 14 9.67 -0.40 -15.07
CA LEU A 14 10.39 0.87 -14.96
C LEU A 14 11.42 1.05 -16.09
N LYS A 15 12.21 0.02 -16.42
CA LYS A 15 13.14 0.06 -17.56
C LYS A 15 12.42 0.31 -18.88
N THR A 16 11.24 -0.29 -19.06
CA THR A 16 10.40 -0.07 -20.24
C THR A 16 9.96 1.39 -20.31
N ALA A 17 9.42 1.94 -19.22
CA ALA A 17 9.04 3.35 -19.16
C ALA A 17 10.23 4.29 -19.41
N THR A 18 11.43 3.98 -18.88
CA THR A 18 12.65 4.75 -19.17
C THR A 18 12.99 4.75 -20.66
N GLY A 19 12.89 3.60 -21.34
CA GLY A 19 13.12 3.51 -22.77
C GLY A 19 12.14 4.36 -23.59
N GLN A 20 10.86 4.34 -23.22
CA GLN A 20 9.82 5.14 -23.88
C GLN A 20 10.02 6.64 -23.65
N LEU A 21 10.34 7.04 -22.41
CA LEU A 21 10.70 8.43 -22.09
C LEU A 21 11.94 8.89 -22.86
N GLY A 22 12.95 8.02 -23.01
CA GLY A 22 14.12 8.30 -23.83
C GLY A 22 13.77 8.54 -25.30
N TYR A 23 12.89 7.72 -25.88
CA TYR A 23 12.39 7.94 -27.24
C TYR A 23 11.67 9.28 -27.37
N ILE A 24 10.75 9.60 -26.44
CA ILE A 24 10.01 10.87 -26.43
C ILE A 24 10.98 12.05 -26.42
N LEU A 25 11.95 12.05 -25.50
CA LEU A 25 12.95 13.10 -25.40
C LEU A 25 13.77 13.25 -26.70
N SER A 26 14.12 12.14 -27.35
CA SER A 26 14.88 12.17 -28.60
C SER A 26 14.10 12.68 -29.81
N LYS A 27 12.77 12.73 -29.72
CA LYS A 27 11.86 13.04 -30.83
C LYS A 27 10.97 14.25 -30.61
N ILE A 28 11.05 14.90 -29.44
CA ILE A 28 10.10 15.95 -29.04
C ILE A 28 10.04 17.16 -29.98
N ASP A 29 11.13 17.44 -30.69
CA ASP A 29 11.25 18.55 -31.65
C ASP A 29 10.89 18.15 -33.11
N ASP A 30 10.53 16.89 -33.34
CA ASP A 30 10.20 16.32 -34.66
C ASP A 30 8.67 16.32 -34.85
N GLU A 31 8.14 17.29 -35.59
CA GLU A 31 6.68 17.48 -35.80
C GLU A 31 6.02 16.23 -36.42
N ASP A 32 6.74 15.47 -37.24
CA ASP A 32 6.24 14.23 -37.85
C ASP A 32 6.09 13.09 -36.82
N GLN A 33 6.60 13.26 -35.59
CA GLN A 33 6.54 12.25 -34.52
C GLN A 33 5.48 12.53 -33.47
N VAL A 34 4.68 13.59 -33.59
CA VAL A 34 3.69 14.00 -32.56
C VAL A 34 2.74 12.86 -32.17
N GLU A 35 2.23 12.10 -33.14
CA GLU A 35 1.35 10.96 -32.86
C GLU A 35 2.07 9.83 -32.10
N ASN A 36 3.31 9.53 -32.49
CA ASN A 36 4.14 8.53 -31.82
C ASN A 36 4.47 8.95 -30.39
N ILE A 37 4.82 10.22 -30.19
CA ILE A 37 5.07 10.80 -28.86
C ILE A 37 3.83 10.66 -27.97
N LEU A 38 2.65 11.03 -28.49
CA LEU A 38 1.40 10.91 -27.76
C LEU A 38 1.12 9.46 -27.36
N LEU A 39 1.35 8.51 -28.26
CA LEU A 39 1.18 7.09 -27.98
C LEU A 39 2.14 6.61 -26.89
N GLN A 40 3.42 6.99 -26.96
CA GLN A 40 4.42 6.61 -25.97
C GLN A 40 4.12 7.22 -24.60
N LEU A 41 3.68 8.48 -24.54
CA LEU A 41 3.26 9.12 -23.28
C LEU A 41 2.11 8.37 -22.60
N LYS A 42 1.09 7.97 -23.38
CA LYS A 42 -0.03 7.15 -22.88
C LYS A 42 0.45 5.78 -22.39
N ALA A 43 1.38 5.16 -23.11
CA ALA A 43 1.95 3.87 -22.71
C ALA A 43 2.77 3.97 -21.42
N VAL A 44 3.56 5.03 -21.24
CA VAL A 44 4.28 5.31 -19.98
C VAL A 44 3.28 5.50 -18.84
N GLN A 45 2.24 6.32 -19.04
CA GLN A 45 1.21 6.55 -18.03
C GLN A 45 0.53 5.24 -17.60
N SER A 46 0.15 4.40 -18.56
CA SER A 46 -0.48 3.10 -18.28
C SER A 46 0.46 2.16 -17.54
N THR A 47 1.72 2.10 -17.96
CA THR A 47 2.76 1.26 -17.34
C THR A 47 3.00 1.67 -15.88
N LEU A 48 3.16 2.97 -15.61
CA LEU A 48 3.38 3.48 -14.25
C LEU A 48 2.15 3.28 -13.37
N THR A 49 0.95 3.52 -13.91
CA THR A 49 -0.32 3.25 -13.22
C THR A 49 -0.39 1.79 -12.81
N LYS A 50 -0.24 0.86 -13.76
CA LYS A 50 -0.27 -0.58 -13.50
C LYS A 50 0.76 -1.02 -12.47
N THR A 51 2.01 -0.56 -12.62
CA THR A 51 3.11 -0.88 -11.70
C THR A 51 2.81 -0.39 -10.27
N THR A 52 2.17 0.77 -10.14
CA THR A 52 1.71 1.30 -8.86
C THR A 52 0.66 0.40 -8.23
N TYR A 53 -0.36 0.00 -9.00
CA TYR A 53 -1.39 -0.92 -8.52
C TYR A 53 -0.83 -2.29 -8.10
N GLU A 54 0.08 -2.87 -8.89
CA GLU A 54 0.73 -4.14 -8.55
C GLU A 54 1.50 -4.04 -7.23
N LEU A 55 2.26 -2.96 -7.04
CA LEU A 55 2.95 -2.71 -5.78
C LEU A 55 1.97 -2.60 -4.62
N LEU A 56 0.91 -1.81 -4.78
CA LEU A 56 -0.09 -1.59 -3.73
C LEU A 56 -0.83 -2.88 -3.33
N ASP A 57 -1.20 -3.69 -4.32
CA ASP A 57 -1.94 -4.93 -4.09
C ASP A 57 -1.09 -5.95 -3.33
N ASP A 58 0.12 -6.21 -3.80
CA ASP A 58 0.98 -7.24 -3.24
C ASP A 58 1.54 -6.84 -1.87
N THR A 59 1.88 -5.56 -1.67
CA THR A 59 2.56 -5.12 -0.44
C THR A 59 1.60 -4.70 0.66
N TYR A 60 0.45 -4.14 0.32
CA TYR A 60 -0.47 -3.59 1.30
C TYR A 60 -1.78 -4.36 1.37
N ARG A 61 -2.46 -4.60 0.25
CA ARG A 61 -3.77 -5.27 0.28
C ARG A 61 -3.63 -6.73 0.73
N LYS A 62 -2.77 -7.53 0.08
CA LYS A 62 -2.56 -8.94 0.47
C LYS A 62 -2.04 -9.08 1.90
N ALA A 63 -1.04 -8.28 2.28
CA ALA A 63 -0.49 -8.29 3.63
C ALA A 63 -1.54 -7.93 4.69
N LEU A 64 -2.44 -6.98 4.41
CA LEU A 64 -3.53 -6.62 5.32
C LEU A 64 -4.59 -7.73 5.39
N ALA A 65 -4.97 -8.33 4.25
CA ALA A 65 -5.88 -9.47 4.21
C ALA A 65 -5.37 -10.65 5.04
N GLU A 66 -4.09 -11.01 4.89
CA GLU A 66 -3.44 -12.08 5.65
C GLU A 66 -3.49 -11.82 7.15
N ARG A 67 -3.17 -10.58 7.57
CA ARG A 67 -3.21 -10.20 8.99
C ARG A 67 -4.62 -10.26 9.57
N ILE A 68 -5.64 -9.78 8.84
CA ILE A 68 -7.04 -9.87 9.26
C ILE A 68 -7.45 -11.34 9.39
N SER A 69 -7.10 -12.17 8.40
CA SER A 69 -7.42 -13.60 8.41
C SER A 69 -6.77 -14.32 9.59
N LEU A 70 -5.49 -14.08 9.86
CA LEU A 70 -4.76 -14.60 11.02
C LEU A 70 -5.39 -14.16 12.35
N ALA A 71 -5.76 -12.88 12.48
CA ALA A 71 -6.42 -12.37 13.68
C ALA A 71 -7.78 -13.05 13.92
N TYR A 72 -8.55 -13.26 12.86
CA TYR A 72 -9.83 -13.96 12.92
C TYR A 72 -9.68 -15.44 13.28
N GLN A 73 -8.76 -16.15 12.63
CA GLN A 73 -8.52 -17.58 12.89
C GLN A 73 -8.01 -17.84 14.31
N ASN A 74 -7.18 -16.93 14.84
CA ASN A 74 -6.61 -17.07 16.18
C ASN A 74 -7.50 -16.50 17.29
N CYS A 75 -8.64 -15.87 16.98
CA CYS A 75 -9.57 -15.41 18.00
C CYS A 75 -10.56 -16.53 18.38
N PRO A 76 -10.50 -17.09 19.60
CA PRO A 76 -11.41 -18.15 20.06
C PRO A 76 -12.85 -17.66 20.37
N GLY A 77 -13.19 -16.41 20.03
CA GLY A 77 -14.50 -15.79 20.31
C GLY A 77 -14.62 -15.05 21.66
N ASN A 78 -13.53 -15.01 22.44
CA ASN A 78 -13.39 -14.21 23.66
C ASN A 78 -11.99 -13.55 23.79
N CYS A 79 -11.36 -13.23 22.65
CA CYS A 79 -10.11 -12.48 22.55
C CYS A 79 -10.23 -10.98 22.90
N GLY A 80 -11.43 -10.46 23.19
CA GLY A 80 -11.67 -9.07 23.60
C GLY A 80 -11.57 -8.04 22.47
N ASN A 81 -11.47 -8.50 21.23
CA ASN A 81 -11.37 -7.70 20.01
C ASN A 81 -12.27 -8.22 18.88
N GLU A 82 -13.24 -9.09 19.17
CA GLU A 82 -14.11 -9.78 18.21
C GLU A 82 -14.80 -8.81 17.27
N GLU A 83 -15.41 -7.76 17.83
CA GLU A 83 -16.14 -6.74 17.09
C GLU A 83 -15.20 -5.98 16.13
N THR A 84 -13.98 -5.68 16.59
CA THR A 84 -12.98 -4.97 15.79
C THR A 84 -12.48 -5.86 14.65
N ILE A 85 -12.20 -7.14 14.92
CA ILE A 85 -11.75 -8.11 13.91
C ILE A 85 -12.84 -8.30 12.85
N GLU A 86 -14.10 -8.47 13.25
CA GLU A 86 -15.22 -8.65 12.32
C GLU A 86 -15.50 -7.38 11.50
N LYS A 87 -15.39 -6.19 12.14
CA LYS A 87 -15.51 -4.90 11.46
C LYS A 87 -14.40 -4.70 10.43
N LEU A 88 -13.15 -5.01 10.78
CA LEU A 88 -12.02 -4.95 9.85
C LEU A 88 -12.20 -5.90 8.66
N ARG A 89 -12.66 -7.13 8.91
CA ARG A 89 -12.96 -8.11 7.86
C ARG A 89 -14.05 -7.63 6.89
N THR A 90 -15.06 -6.94 7.41
CA THR A 90 -16.18 -6.43 6.61
C THR A 90 -15.81 -5.18 5.81
N LEU A 91 -15.00 -4.28 6.38
CA LEU A 91 -14.60 -3.03 5.74
C LEU A 91 -13.43 -3.20 4.76
N PHE A 92 -12.60 -4.22 4.94
CA PHE A 92 -11.42 -4.43 4.11
C PHE A 92 -11.70 -4.55 2.60
N PRO A 93 -12.73 -5.28 2.13
CA PRO A 93 -13.09 -5.33 0.71
C PRO A 93 -13.47 -3.97 0.11
N GLU A 94 -14.02 -3.06 0.92
CA GLU A 94 -14.51 -1.74 0.50
C GLU A 94 -13.39 -0.67 0.44
N LEU A 95 -12.21 -0.96 1.00
CA LEU A 95 -11.06 -0.06 0.97
C LEU A 95 -10.46 0.02 -0.45
N LYS A 96 -10.41 1.25 -0.99
CA LYS A 96 -9.73 1.55 -2.25
C LYS A 96 -8.23 1.33 -2.09
N LEU A 97 -7.61 0.72 -3.10
CA LEU A 97 -6.22 0.27 -3.04
C LEU A 97 -5.24 1.44 -2.83
N GLU A 98 -5.56 2.55 -3.46
CA GLU A 98 -4.78 3.81 -3.43
C GLU A 98 -4.75 4.45 -2.03
N GLU A 99 -5.79 4.21 -1.21
CA GLU A 99 -5.94 4.80 0.13
C GLU A 99 -5.27 3.95 1.23
N VAL A 100 -4.92 2.69 0.92
CA VAL A 100 -4.36 1.74 1.89
C VAL A 100 -3.05 2.22 2.51
N PRO A 101 -2.06 2.77 1.77
CA PRO A 101 -0.80 3.23 2.36
C PRO A 101 -1.00 4.35 3.40
N GLU A 102 -1.90 5.28 3.10
CA GLU A 102 -2.22 6.40 3.99
C GLU A 102 -2.89 5.90 5.27
N LYS A 103 -3.90 5.04 5.13
CA LYS A 103 -4.60 4.43 6.28
C LYS A 103 -3.67 3.59 7.17
N LEU A 104 -2.72 2.87 6.58
CA LEU A 104 -1.70 2.12 7.33
C LEU A 104 -0.69 3.04 8.04
N ARG A 105 -0.43 4.24 7.51
CA ARG A 105 0.39 5.24 8.21
C ARG A 105 -0.37 5.83 9.39
N GLU A 106 -1.63 6.23 9.18
CA GLU A 106 -2.51 6.73 10.26
C GLU A 106 -2.62 5.73 11.41
N ALA A 107 -2.86 4.46 11.10
CA ALA A 107 -2.95 3.40 12.11
C ALA A 107 -1.66 3.24 12.93
N ARG A 108 -0.49 3.34 12.30
CA ARG A 108 0.81 3.30 13.00
C ARG A 108 1.01 4.48 13.93
N THR A 109 0.65 5.69 13.49
CA THR A 109 0.72 6.89 14.33
C THR A 109 -0.15 6.75 15.58
N VAL A 110 -1.39 6.28 15.43
CA VAL A 110 -2.29 6.03 16.57
C VAL A 110 -1.72 4.95 17.50
N GLU A 111 -1.13 3.88 16.96
CA GLU A 111 -0.50 2.82 17.75
C GLU A 111 0.68 3.37 18.58
N GLU A 112 1.52 4.22 18.00
CA GLU A 112 2.65 4.85 18.67
C GLU A 112 2.19 5.82 19.78
N GLU A 113 1.18 6.65 19.50
CA GLU A 113 0.57 7.55 20.49
C GLU A 113 -0.05 6.79 21.65
N LEU A 114 -0.77 5.69 21.36
CA LEU A 114 -1.37 4.84 22.37
C LEU A 114 -0.31 4.15 23.24
N LYS A 115 0.77 3.64 22.64
CA LYS A 115 1.90 3.07 23.39
C LYS A 115 2.52 4.09 24.33
N LYS A 116 2.72 5.33 23.86
CA LYS A 116 3.25 6.41 24.68
C LYS A 116 2.33 6.71 25.85
N PHE A 117 1.03 6.87 25.59
CA PHE A 117 0.03 7.09 26.64
C PHE A 117 -0.02 5.97 27.69
N LEU A 118 0.04 4.70 27.25
CA LEU A 118 0.05 3.55 28.17
C LEU A 118 1.35 3.50 28.99
N SER A 119 2.51 3.83 28.40
CA SER A 119 3.78 3.90 29.14
C SER A 119 3.77 4.99 30.21
N GLU A 120 3.20 6.16 29.92
CA GLU A 120 3.08 7.27 30.87
C GLU A 120 2.11 6.95 32.04
N ARG A 121 1.11 6.10 31.80
CA ARG A 121 0.12 5.66 32.80
C ARG A 121 0.55 4.45 33.63
N LEU A 122 1.48 3.63 33.15
CA LEU A 122 2.07 2.52 33.92
C LEU A 122 3.14 3.02 34.91
N ASP A 123 3.71 4.20 34.68
CA ASP A 123 4.70 4.85 35.57
C ASP A 123 4.06 5.75 36.65
N THR A 124 2.73 5.91 36.67
CA THR A 124 2.04 6.69 37.71
C THR A 124 1.57 5.75 38.84
N PRO A 125 2.09 5.86 40.08
CA PRO A 125 1.63 5.02 41.16
C PRO A 125 0.16 5.34 41.49
N SER A 126 -0.67 4.30 41.58
CA SER A 126 -2.06 4.40 42.05
C SER A 126 -2.09 5.14 43.41
N PRO A 127 -2.99 6.13 43.60
CA PRO A 127 -3.32 6.58 44.94
C PRO A 127 -3.80 5.36 45.72
N ARG A 128 -3.15 5.07 46.85
CA ARG A 128 -3.59 4.03 47.78
C ARG A 128 -4.82 4.59 48.51
N ASP A 129 -5.95 3.92 48.37
CA ASP A 129 -7.07 4.03 49.31
C ASP A 129 -6.79 3.21 50.57
#